data_AF-A0A257V8R8-F1
#
_entry.id   AF-A0A257V8R8-F1
#
_cell.length_a   1.000
_cell.length_b   1.000
_cell.length_c   1.000
_cell.angle_alpha   90.00
_cell.angle_beta   90.00
_cell.angle_gamma   90.00
#
_symmetry.space_group_name_H-M   'P 1'
#
loop_
_entity.id
_entity.type
_entity.pdbx_description
1 polymer ?
#
loop_
_entity_poly.entity_id
_entity_poly.type
_entity_poly.pdbx_seq_one_letter_code
_entity_poly.pdbx_strand_id
1 'polypeptide(L)'
;SAFSHLRDTLLAALREPDGTKFAAIAARYETERKQFFARLAPDDRRYLSFQIWQEGIARYTQVVTAEAAAGYQPSAAYAALADARPFATYGEKMRARTLEELQHVKLATAKRDAVYPFGCAEGFLLDRLDPKWKDGYFRHPFTLDPYFE
;
A
#
# COMPACT_ATOMS: atom_id res chain seq x y z
N SER A 1 16.73 -8.05 6.77
CA SER A 1 17.37 -7.05 5.89
C SER A 1 16.75 -5.68 6.15
N ALA A 2 17.34 -4.59 5.66
CA ALA A 2 16.76 -3.24 5.83
C ALA A 2 15.31 -3.15 5.28
N PHE A 3 15.04 -3.82 4.15
CA PHE A 3 13.69 -3.93 3.59
C PHE A 3 12.72 -4.66 4.51
N SER A 4 13.10 -5.82 5.07
CA SER A 4 12.22 -6.56 6.00
C SER A 4 11.90 -5.74 7.25
N HIS A 5 12.88 -5.01 7.77
CA HIS A 5 12.68 -4.13 8.92
C HIS A 5 11.65 -3.04 8.61
N LEU A 6 11.81 -2.34 7.48
CA LEU A 6 10.89 -1.29 7.04
C LEU A 6 9.45 -1.82 6.85
N ARG A 7 9.33 -2.99 6.21
CA ARG A 7 8.07 -3.73 6.03
C ARG A 7 7.39 -4.10 7.35
N ASP A 8 8.17 -4.53 8.33
CA ASP A 8 7.65 -4.92 9.64
C ASP A 8 7.14 -3.69 10.41
N THR A 9 7.84 -2.56 10.34
CA THR A 9 7.35 -1.28 10.90
C THR A 9 6.06 -0.81 10.22
N LEU A 10 5.96 -0.92 8.88
CA LEU A 10 4.72 -0.61 8.15
C LEU A 10 3.55 -1.46 8.63
N LEU A 11 3.74 -2.77 8.75
CA LEU A 11 2.72 -3.69 9.27
C LEU A 11 2.34 -3.38 10.71
N ALA A 12 3.32 -3.04 11.55
CA ALA A 12 3.07 -2.66 12.93
C ALA A 12 2.19 -1.41 13.01
N ALA A 13 2.49 -0.37 12.21
CA ALA A 13 1.65 0.83 12.14
C ALA A 13 0.22 0.49 11.71
N LEU A 14 0.06 -0.30 10.64
CA LEU A 14 -1.28 -0.66 10.13
C LEU A 14 -2.10 -1.50 11.11
N ARG A 15 -1.45 -2.28 11.98
CA ARG A 15 -2.11 -3.13 12.98
C ARG A 15 -2.38 -2.43 14.31
N GLU A 16 -1.81 -1.26 14.56
CA GLU A 16 -1.95 -0.54 15.83
C GLU A 16 -3.28 0.24 15.88
N PRO A 17 -4.23 -0.14 16.77
CA PRO A 17 -5.50 0.57 16.92
C PRO A 17 -5.39 1.84 17.77
N ASP A 18 -4.42 1.94 18.69
CA ASP A 18 -4.25 3.11 19.54
C ASP A 18 -3.64 4.27 18.74
N GLY A 19 -4.31 5.41 18.71
CA GLY A 19 -3.90 6.56 17.90
C GLY A 19 -2.52 7.12 18.29
N THR A 20 -2.17 7.11 19.58
CA THR A 20 -0.88 7.64 20.06
C THR A 20 0.26 6.70 19.67
N LYS A 21 0.09 5.39 19.89
CA LYS A 21 1.07 4.38 19.48
C LYS A 21 1.20 4.33 17.96
N PHE A 22 0.09 4.42 17.25
CA PHE A 22 0.07 4.49 15.78
C PHE A 22 0.93 5.65 15.29
N ALA A 23 0.72 6.87 15.81
CA ALA A 23 1.48 8.04 15.41
C ALA A 23 2.99 7.86 15.68
N ALA A 24 3.36 7.27 16.82
CA ALA A 24 4.75 6.99 17.14
C ALA A 24 5.39 5.96 16.17
N ILE A 25 4.67 4.88 15.82
CA ILE A 25 5.17 3.87 14.88
C ILE A 25 5.21 4.43 13.45
N ALA A 26 4.24 5.25 13.05
CA ALA A 26 4.21 5.89 11.73
C ALA A 26 5.36 6.88 11.53
N ALA A 27 5.65 7.74 12.52
CA ALA A 27 6.80 8.64 12.47
C ALA A 27 8.14 7.88 12.39
N ARG A 28 8.22 6.73 13.08
CA ARG A 28 9.35 5.80 12.96
C ARG A 28 9.44 5.23 11.54
N TYR A 29 8.33 4.79 10.97
CA TYR A 29 8.27 4.27 9.60
C TYR A 29 8.74 5.32 8.59
N GLU A 30 8.26 6.57 8.66
CA GLU A 30 8.71 7.67 7.80
C GLU A 30 10.23 7.86 7.87
N THR A 31 10.78 7.87 9.08
CA THR A 31 12.23 7.99 9.30
C THR A 31 13.00 6.81 8.68
N GLU A 32 12.55 5.58 8.92
CA GLU A 32 13.17 4.37 8.39
C GLU A 32 13.04 4.29 6.86
N ARG A 33 11.94 4.78 6.29
CA ARG A 33 11.70 4.86 4.84
C ARG A 33 12.72 5.80 4.20
N LYS A 34 12.88 7.02 4.73
CA LYS A 34 13.90 7.98 4.26
C LYS A 34 15.30 7.35 4.27
N GLN A 35 15.66 6.71 5.38
CA GLN A 35 16.96 6.04 5.53
C GLN A 35 17.16 4.88 4.55
N PHE A 36 16.10 4.08 4.30
CA PHE A 36 16.15 2.99 3.34
C PHE A 36 16.40 3.50 1.92
N PHE A 37 15.62 4.49 1.47
CA PHE A 37 15.77 5.06 0.13
C PHE A 37 17.08 5.83 -0.06
N ALA A 38 17.62 6.45 0.99
CA ALA A 38 18.92 7.12 0.96
C ALA A 38 20.11 6.16 0.75
N ARG A 39 19.91 4.85 0.97
CA ARG A 39 20.95 3.82 0.76
C ARG A 39 20.95 3.24 -0.65
N LEU A 40 19.93 3.53 -1.47
CA LEU A 40 19.82 3.02 -2.82
C LEU A 40 20.65 3.87 -3.78
N ALA A 41 21.21 3.25 -4.82
CA ALA A 41 21.77 4.00 -5.93
C ALA A 41 20.67 4.89 -6.56
N PRO A 42 21.03 6.04 -7.16
CA PRO A 42 20.03 6.98 -7.69
C PRO A 42 19.01 6.35 -8.65
N ASP A 43 19.45 5.46 -9.54
CA ASP A 43 18.57 4.78 -10.49
C ASP A 43 17.69 3.72 -9.82
N ASP A 44 18.23 2.98 -8.85
CA ASP A 44 17.45 2.02 -8.05
C ASP A 44 16.38 2.72 -7.22
N ARG A 45 16.70 3.88 -6.61
CA ARG A 45 15.74 4.73 -5.90
C ARG A 45 14.62 5.15 -6.86
N ARG A 46 14.98 5.74 -8.01
CA ARG A 46 14.00 6.21 -9.00
C ARG A 46 13.09 5.07 -9.46
N TYR A 47 13.67 3.92 -9.79
CA TYR A 47 12.91 2.75 -10.24
C TYR A 47 11.97 2.22 -9.14
N LEU A 48 12.47 2.06 -7.92
CA LEU A 48 11.66 1.54 -6.81
C LEU A 48 10.54 2.51 -6.42
N SER A 49 10.81 3.81 -6.32
CA SER A 49 9.80 4.83 -6.05
C SER A 49 8.70 4.82 -7.11
N PHE A 50 9.07 4.71 -8.38
CA PHE A 50 8.13 4.62 -9.49
C PHE A 50 7.26 3.37 -9.41
N GLN A 51 7.85 2.20 -9.14
CA GLN A 51 7.12 0.93 -9.04
C GLN A 51 6.15 0.93 -7.85
N ILE A 52 6.56 1.46 -6.70
CA ILE A 52 5.68 1.63 -5.53
C ILE A 52 4.53 2.59 -5.86
N TRP A 53 4.82 3.73 -6.49
CA TRP A 53 3.84 4.73 -6.87
C TRP A 53 2.82 4.22 -7.90
N GLN A 54 3.27 3.47 -8.91
CA GLN A 54 2.41 2.98 -9.98
C GLN A 54 1.68 1.70 -9.56
N GLU A 55 2.43 0.62 -9.33
CA GLU A 55 1.88 -0.72 -9.15
C GLU A 55 1.29 -0.92 -7.75
N GLY A 56 1.96 -0.37 -6.74
CA GLY A 56 1.50 -0.42 -5.37
C GLY A 56 0.19 0.36 -5.18
N ILE A 57 0.14 1.59 -5.70
CA ILE A 57 -1.08 2.41 -5.60
C ILE A 57 -2.20 1.89 -6.51
N ALA A 58 -1.89 1.31 -7.67
CA ALA A 58 -2.89 0.62 -8.48
C ALA A 58 -3.59 -0.50 -7.68
N ARG A 59 -2.82 -1.32 -6.94
CA ARG A 59 -3.41 -2.33 -6.05
C ARG A 59 -4.22 -1.69 -4.92
N TYR A 60 -3.71 -0.64 -4.28
CA TYR A 60 -4.46 0.12 -3.27
C TYR A 60 -5.82 0.57 -3.81
N THR A 61 -5.84 1.20 -4.98
CA THR A 61 -7.05 1.68 -5.64
C THR A 61 -8.04 0.56 -5.87
N GLN A 62 -7.60 -0.62 -6.31
CA GLN A 62 -8.48 -1.79 -6.47
C GLN A 62 -9.13 -2.21 -5.15
N VAL A 63 -8.38 -2.22 -4.04
CA VAL A 63 -8.94 -2.59 -2.73
C VAL A 63 -9.96 -1.57 -2.28
N VAL A 64 -9.57 -0.30 -2.18
CA VAL A 64 -10.44 0.72 -1.58
C VAL A 64 -11.66 1.03 -2.45
N THR A 65 -11.55 0.89 -3.77
CA THR A 65 -12.70 1.05 -4.68
C THR A 65 -13.69 -0.10 -4.49
N ALA A 66 -13.21 -1.34 -4.35
CA ALA A 66 -14.10 -2.47 -4.10
C ALA A 66 -14.80 -2.38 -2.73
N GLU A 67 -14.09 -1.91 -1.70
CA GLU A 67 -14.66 -1.66 -0.39
C GLU A 67 -15.70 -0.54 -0.43
N ALA A 68 -15.41 0.57 -1.12
CA ALA A 68 -16.37 1.66 -1.32
C ALA A 68 -17.60 1.22 -2.13
N ALA A 69 -17.43 0.25 -3.04
CA ALA A 69 -18.49 -0.34 -3.83
C ALA A 69 -19.22 -1.51 -3.11
N ALA A 70 -19.03 -1.72 -1.81
CA ALA A 70 -19.61 -2.86 -1.08
C ALA A 70 -21.15 -2.96 -1.22
N GLY A 71 -21.85 -1.82 -1.27
CA GLY A 71 -23.30 -1.75 -1.47
C GLY A 71 -23.75 -1.65 -2.93
N TYR A 72 -22.82 -1.59 -3.88
CA TYR A 72 -23.16 -1.45 -5.30
C TYR A 72 -23.74 -2.76 -5.85
N GLN A 73 -24.85 -2.65 -6.57
CA GLN A 73 -25.48 -3.78 -7.27
C GLN A 73 -24.92 -3.86 -8.69
N PRO A 74 -24.13 -4.90 -9.03
CA PRO A 74 -23.64 -5.07 -10.39
C PRO A 74 -24.78 -5.32 -11.38
N SER A 75 -24.51 -5.07 -12.67
CA SER A 75 -25.47 -5.39 -13.72
C SER A 75 -25.78 -6.89 -13.76
N ALA A 76 -26.95 -7.26 -14.27
CA ALA A 76 -27.32 -8.67 -14.46
C ALA A 76 -26.28 -9.43 -15.31
N ALA A 77 -25.67 -8.77 -16.29
CA ALA A 77 -24.61 -9.33 -17.11
C ALA A 77 -23.35 -9.67 -16.29
N TYR A 78 -22.94 -8.79 -15.37
CA TYR A 78 -21.82 -9.07 -14.47
C TYR A 78 -22.15 -10.20 -13.49
N ALA A 79 -23.36 -10.19 -12.92
CA ALA A 79 -23.80 -11.22 -11.99
C ALA A 79 -23.93 -12.62 -12.63
N ALA A 80 -24.10 -12.68 -13.96
CA ALA A 80 -24.17 -13.93 -14.72
C ALA A 80 -22.80 -14.56 -15.04
N LEU A 81 -21.68 -13.87 -14.75
CA LEU A 81 -20.33 -14.43 -14.94
C LEU A 81 -20.09 -15.58 -13.95
N ALA A 82 -19.44 -16.65 -14.40
CA ALA A 82 -19.21 -17.85 -13.57
C ALA A 82 -18.34 -17.57 -12.33
N ASP A 83 -17.50 -16.55 -12.39
CA ASP A 83 -16.60 -16.11 -11.34
C ASP A 83 -17.00 -14.77 -10.72
N ALA A 84 -18.24 -14.32 -10.95
CA ALA A 84 -18.77 -13.10 -10.37
C ALA A 84 -18.63 -13.12 -8.84
N ARG A 85 -18.02 -12.08 -8.29
CA ARG A 85 -17.87 -11.90 -6.83
C ARG A 85 -18.46 -10.55 -6.42
N PRO A 86 -19.17 -10.50 -5.28
CA PRO A 86 -19.56 -9.22 -4.68
C PRO A 86 -18.32 -8.37 -4.37
N PHE A 87 -18.42 -7.06 -4.61
CA PHE A 87 -17.32 -6.12 -4.36
C PHE A 87 -16.89 -6.11 -2.90
N ALA A 88 -17.84 -6.18 -1.96
CA ALA A 88 -17.56 -6.27 -0.53
C ALA A 88 -16.61 -7.45 -0.20
N THR A 89 -16.97 -8.66 -0.65
CA THR A 89 -16.16 -9.86 -0.41
C THR A 89 -14.81 -9.80 -1.11
N TYR A 90 -14.73 -9.17 -2.28
CA TYR A 90 -13.46 -8.99 -2.99
C TYR A 90 -12.53 -8.03 -2.24
N GLY A 91 -13.04 -6.86 -1.82
CA GLY A 91 -12.27 -5.83 -1.11
C GLY A 91 -11.66 -6.36 0.18
N GLU A 92 -12.50 -6.96 1.04
CA GLU A 92 -12.06 -7.56 2.30
C GLU A 92 -10.98 -8.63 2.11
N LYS A 93 -11.19 -9.56 1.16
CA LYS A 93 -10.22 -10.62 0.86
C LYS A 93 -8.92 -10.06 0.29
N MET A 94 -9.00 -9.05 -0.59
CA MET A 94 -7.82 -8.45 -1.19
C MET A 94 -7.01 -7.64 -0.18
N ARG A 95 -7.66 -6.92 0.75
CA ARG A 95 -7.00 -6.27 1.88
C ARG A 95 -6.27 -7.29 2.75
N ALA A 96 -6.96 -8.35 3.19
CA ALA A 96 -6.37 -9.39 4.02
C ALA A 96 -5.16 -10.04 3.35
N ARG A 97 -5.32 -10.43 2.08
CA ARG A 97 -4.24 -11.00 1.25
C ARG A 97 -3.06 -10.04 1.08
N THR A 98 -3.32 -8.75 0.86
CA THR A 98 -2.25 -7.74 0.73
C THR A 98 -1.39 -7.68 2.00
N LEU A 99 -2.02 -7.67 3.18
CA LEU A 99 -1.30 -7.63 4.46
C LEU A 99 -0.58 -8.95 4.77
N GLU A 100 -1.15 -10.09 4.37
CA GLU A 100 -0.48 -11.40 4.45
C GLU A 100 0.74 -11.48 3.54
N GLU A 101 0.61 -11.07 2.27
CA GLU A 101 1.72 -11.01 1.32
C GLU A 101 2.81 -10.06 1.85
N LEU A 102 2.43 -8.90 2.38
CA LEU A 102 3.37 -7.97 3.01
C LEU A 102 4.10 -8.60 4.21
N GLN A 103 3.46 -9.45 5.00
CA GLN A 103 4.11 -10.10 6.14
C GLN A 103 5.26 -11.04 5.71
N HIS A 104 5.12 -11.67 4.55
CA HIS A 104 6.04 -12.71 4.11
C HIS A 104 6.99 -12.26 2.99
N VAL A 105 6.73 -11.12 2.36
CA VAL A 105 7.51 -10.64 1.21
C VAL A 105 8.99 -10.40 1.57
N LYS A 106 9.88 -10.91 0.73
CA LYS A 106 11.32 -10.68 0.78
C LYS A 106 11.76 -10.13 -0.56
N LEU A 107 12.39 -8.95 -0.56
CA LEU A 107 12.84 -8.30 -1.79
C LEU A 107 13.76 -9.19 -2.64
N ALA A 108 14.62 -10.00 -1.99
CA ALA A 108 15.56 -10.90 -2.66
C ALA A 108 14.89 -11.97 -3.55
N THR A 109 13.68 -12.43 -3.20
CA THR A 109 12.97 -13.49 -3.93
C THR A 109 11.81 -12.93 -4.75
N ALA A 110 11.06 -11.99 -4.19
CA ALA A 110 9.87 -11.41 -4.84
C ALA A 110 10.23 -10.35 -5.89
N LYS A 111 11.43 -9.76 -5.84
CA LYS A 111 11.89 -8.73 -6.80
C LYS A 111 10.82 -7.64 -6.96
N ARG A 112 10.33 -7.41 -8.19
CA ARG A 112 9.28 -6.44 -8.49
C ARG A 112 7.95 -6.76 -7.80
N ASP A 113 7.64 -8.03 -7.55
CA ASP A 113 6.35 -8.40 -6.95
C ASP A 113 6.25 -7.94 -5.50
N ALA A 114 7.38 -7.56 -4.88
CA ALA A 114 7.36 -6.97 -3.56
C ALA A 114 6.71 -5.59 -3.51
N VAL A 115 6.67 -4.87 -4.63
CA VAL A 115 6.16 -3.48 -4.66
C VAL A 115 4.65 -3.41 -4.58
N TYR A 116 3.92 -4.45 -5.01
CA TYR A 116 2.46 -4.46 -4.97
C TYR A 116 1.91 -4.45 -3.53
N PRO A 117 2.24 -5.41 -2.64
CA PRO A 117 1.74 -5.37 -1.28
C PRO A 117 2.33 -4.21 -0.48
N PHE A 118 3.56 -3.80 -0.79
CA PHE A 118 4.25 -2.73 -0.07
C PHE A 118 3.65 -1.36 -0.38
N GLY A 119 3.53 -0.97 -1.65
CA GLY A 119 2.94 0.31 -2.00
C GLY A 119 1.42 0.35 -1.74
N CYS A 120 0.73 -0.79 -1.79
CA CYS A 120 -0.67 -0.86 -1.37
C CYS A 120 -0.82 -0.53 0.13
N ALA A 121 0.06 -1.08 0.96
CA ALA A 121 0.10 -0.79 2.38
C ALA A 121 0.56 0.64 2.71
N GLU A 122 1.46 1.23 1.92
CA GLU A 122 1.75 2.67 2.00
C GLU A 122 0.48 3.50 1.76
N GLY A 123 -0.33 3.16 0.75
CA GLY A 123 -1.63 3.82 0.52
C GLY A 123 -2.58 3.70 1.73
N PHE A 124 -2.66 2.53 2.37
CA PHE A 124 -3.45 2.35 3.61
C PHE A 124 -2.90 3.17 4.79
N LEU A 125 -1.58 3.31 4.87
CA LEU A 125 -0.96 4.13 5.91
C LEU A 125 -1.30 5.61 5.69
N LEU A 126 -1.22 6.09 4.44
CA LEU A 126 -1.56 7.46 4.07
C LEU A 126 -3.03 7.79 4.34
N ASP A 127 -3.96 6.85 4.14
CA ASP A 127 -5.37 7.04 4.53
C ASP A 127 -5.55 7.37 6.02
N ARG A 128 -4.63 6.91 6.87
CA ARG A 128 -4.65 7.16 8.31
C ARG A 128 -3.84 8.40 8.71
N LEU A 129 -2.75 8.70 8.00
CA LEU A 129 -1.88 9.85 8.30
C LEU A 129 -2.44 11.16 7.77
N ASP A 130 -2.88 11.16 6.50
CA ASP A 130 -3.45 12.31 5.83
C ASP A 130 -4.58 11.83 4.92
N PRO A 131 -5.84 11.77 5.38
CA PRO A 131 -6.96 11.30 4.56
C PRO A 131 -7.15 12.04 3.22
N LYS A 132 -6.54 13.24 3.05
CA LYS A 132 -6.60 14.05 1.84
C LYS A 132 -5.40 13.86 0.91
N TRP A 133 -4.48 12.95 1.21
CA TRP A 133 -3.26 12.73 0.43
C TRP A 133 -3.54 12.54 -1.09
N LYS A 134 -4.67 11.91 -1.41
CA LYS A 134 -5.16 11.65 -2.78
C LYS A 134 -5.33 12.92 -3.61
N ASP A 135 -5.69 14.05 -2.98
CA ASP A 135 -5.87 15.34 -3.66
C ASP A 135 -4.54 15.86 -4.24
N GLY A 136 -3.42 15.42 -3.67
CA GLY A 136 -2.08 15.74 -4.13
C GLY A 136 -1.47 14.69 -5.08
N TYR A 137 -2.10 13.53 -5.29
CA TYR A 137 -1.41 12.35 -5.84
C TYR A 137 -0.76 12.63 -7.20
N PHE A 138 -1.49 13.31 -8.09
CA PHE A 138 -0.99 13.68 -9.41
C PHE A 138 -0.12 14.96 -9.43
N ARG A 139 0.05 15.65 -8.30
CA ARG A 139 1.03 16.74 -8.15
C ARG A 139 2.44 16.20 -7.97
N HIS A 140 2.58 14.94 -7.56
CA HIS A 140 3.85 14.27 -7.32
C HIS A 140 3.93 12.99 -8.18
N PRO A 141 4.09 13.11 -9.51
CA PRO A 141 4.15 11.95 -10.37
C PRO A 141 5.36 11.08 -10.03
N PHE A 142 5.19 9.76 -10.16
CA PHE A 142 6.25 8.75 -10.05
C PHE A 142 6.84 8.52 -8.66
N THR A 143 6.31 9.14 -7.61
CA THR A 143 6.82 8.92 -6.24
C THR A 143 5.77 9.22 -5.18
N LEU A 144 5.91 8.56 -4.03
CA LEU A 144 5.17 8.87 -2.80
C LEU A 144 6.02 9.63 -1.78
N ASP A 145 7.29 9.92 -2.10
CA ASP A 145 8.24 10.53 -1.17
C ASP A 145 7.71 11.80 -0.47
N PRO A 146 7.04 12.75 -1.15
CA PRO A 146 6.52 13.97 -0.51
C PRO A 146 5.47 13.74 0.59
N TYR A 147 4.86 12.57 0.66
CA TYR A 147 3.91 12.21 1.71
C TYR A 147 4.56 11.61 2.95
N PHE A 148 5.84 11.27 2.85
CA PHE A 148 6.63 10.68 3.93
C PHE A 148 7.87 11.53 4.25
N GLU A 149 7.99 12.73 3.66
CA GLU A 149 9.15 13.65 3.74
C GLU A 149 8.89 14.95 4.51
#